data_AF-A0A1G7XUI9-F1
#
_entry.id   AF-A0A1G7XUI9-F1
#
_cell.length_a   1.000
_cell.length_b   1.000
_cell.length_c   1.000
_cell.angle_alpha   90.00
_cell.angle_beta   90.00
_cell.angle_gamma   90.00
#
_symmetry.space_group_name_H-M   'P 1'
#
loop_
_entity.id
_entity.type
_entity.pdbx_description
1 polymer ?
#
loop_
_entity_poly.entity_id
_entity_poly.type
_entity_poly.pdbx_seq_one_letter_code
_entity_poly.pdbx_strand_id
1 'polypeptide(L)' 'MTTYQANAPITPLRQRMQQDMVMRGLGAHTQQDYVRHVRNFAAFLGRPPDSATAKDIRHYQLHQHETGVGPATINSTVS' A
#
# COMPACT_ATOMS: atom_id res chain seq x y z
N MET A 1 21.64 7.18 10.56
CA MET A 1 21.44 5.91 9.84
C MET A 1 20.38 6.14 8.77
N THR A 2 20.82 6.40 7.54
CA THR A 2 19.94 6.80 6.43
C THR A 2 19.57 5.54 5.66
N THR A 3 18.34 5.06 5.83
CA THR A 3 17.86 3.88 5.09
C THR A 3 17.71 4.23 3.61
N TYR A 4 18.33 3.40 2.78
CA TYR A 4 18.35 3.49 1.32
C TYR A 4 16.93 3.29 0.77
N GLN A 5 16.15 4.36 0.60
CA GLN A 5 15.00 4.33 -0.29
C GLN A 5 15.56 4.30 -1.71
N ALA A 6 15.60 3.13 -2.32
CA ALA A 6 15.85 2.99 -3.75
C ALA A 6 15.03 4.04 -4.50
N ASN A 7 15.72 4.91 -5.24
CA ASN A 7 15.18 6.00 -6.04
C ASN A 7 14.42 5.46 -7.27
N ALA A 8 13.38 4.66 -7.03
CA ALA A 8 12.45 4.28 -8.07
C ALA A 8 11.66 5.54 -8.47
N PRO A 9 11.51 5.82 -9.78
CA PRO A 9 10.73 6.97 -10.24
C PRO A 9 9.34 6.96 -9.59
N ILE A 10 8.93 8.12 -9.06
CA ILE A 10 7.63 8.23 -8.41
C ILE A 10 6.56 8.07 -9.48
N THR A 11 5.79 6.98 -9.39
CA THR A 11 4.68 6.75 -10.32
C THR A 11 3.57 7.78 -10.11
N PRO A 12 2.75 8.10 -11.14
CA PRO A 12 1.61 8.99 -10.99
C PRO A 12 0.61 8.54 -9.91
N LEU A 13 0.47 7.22 -9.71
CA LEU A 13 -0.33 6.68 -8.60
C LEU A 13 0.29 7.03 -7.24
N ARG A 14 1.61 6.86 -7.09
CA ARG A 14 2.34 7.17 -5.85
C ARG A 14 2.31 8.66 -5.51
N GLN A 15 2.31 9.55 -6.50
CA GLN A 15 2.15 10.99 -6.28
C GLN A 15 0.74 11.32 -5.75
N ARG A 16 -0.30 10.85 -6.45
CA ARG A 16 -1.69 11.08 -6.04
C ARG A 16 -1.96 10.58 -4.63
N MET A 17 -1.51 9.36 -4.32
CA MET A 17 -1.63 8.80 -2.97
C MET A 17 -0.99 9.70 -1.88
N GLN A 18 0.23 10.20 -2.10
CA GLN A 18 0.87 11.08 -1.13
C GLN A 18 0.12 12.41 -0.96
N GLN A 19 -0.34 12.99 -2.07
CA GLN A 19 -1.14 14.22 -2.04
C GLN A 19 -2.45 14.02 -1.27
N ASP A 20 -3.15 12.92 -1.51
CA ASP A 20 -4.39 12.57 -0.83
C ASP A 20 -4.17 12.38 0.68
N MET A 21 -3.09 11.72 1.08
CA MET A 21 -2.77 11.53 2.50
C MET A 21 -2.45 12.85 3.20
N VAL A 22 -1.74 13.76 2.53
CA VAL A 22 -1.46 15.11 3.04
C VAL A 22 -2.76 15.91 3.17
N MET A 23 -3.63 15.87 2.16
CA MET A 23 -4.93 16.54 2.20
C MET A 23 -5.83 16.00 3.32
N ARG A 24 -5.76 14.70 3.62
CA ARG A 24 -6.47 14.06 4.74
C ARG A 24 -5.82 14.30 6.11
N GLY A 25 -4.68 14.99 6.16
CA GLY A 25 -3.96 15.26 7.41
C GLY A 25 -3.33 14.02 8.08
N LEU A 26 -3.03 12.96 7.31
CA LEU A 26 -2.44 11.74 7.87
C LEU A 26 -1.01 12.01 8.35
N GLY A 27 -0.68 11.55 9.55
CA GLY A 27 0.67 11.68 10.11
C GLY A 27 1.72 10.91 9.30
N ALA A 28 2.98 11.33 9.39
CA ALA A 28 4.08 10.75 8.62
C ALA A 28 4.23 9.23 8.78
N HIS A 29 3.99 8.70 9.98
CA HIS A 29 4.02 7.26 10.23
C HIS A 29 2.91 6.53 9.46
N THR A 30 1.68 7.04 9.50
CA THR A 30 0.54 6.51 8.75
C THR A 30 0.78 6.56 7.24
N GLN A 31 1.38 7.63 6.73
CA GLN A 31 1.75 7.75 5.31
C GLN A 31 2.75 6.66 4.89
N GLN A 32 3.78 6.43 5.72
CA GLN A 32 4.79 5.41 5.46
C GLN A 32 4.18 4.00 5.46
N ASP A 33 3.29 3.73 6.42
CA ASP A 33 2.59 2.45 6.50
C ASP A 33 1.69 2.22 5.29
N TYR A 34 0.94 3.23 4.85
CA TYR A 34 0.14 3.13 3.62
C TYR A 34 0.99 2.81 2.39
N VAL A 35 2.12 3.50 2.23
CA VAL A 35 3.06 3.22 1.12
C VAL A 35 3.60 1.79 1.21
N ARG A 36 3.89 1.29 2.41
CA ARG A 36 4.31 -0.09 2.63
C ARG A 36 3.22 -1.08 2.20
N HIS A 37 1.96 -0.83 2.56
CA HIS A 37 0.84 -1.70 2.16
C HIS A 37 0.67 -1.76 0.64
N VAL A 38 0.74 -0.63 -0.06
CA VAL A 38 0.64 -0.62 -1.53
C VAL A 38 1.82 -1.31 -2.21
N ARG A 39 3.03 -1.19 -1.65
CA ARG A 39 4.20 -1.94 -2.15
C ARG A 39 4.00 -3.45 -2.01
N ASN A 40 3.50 -3.91 -0.86
CA ASN A 40 3.23 -5.33 -0.63
C ASN A 40 2.13 -5.84 -1.56
N PHE A 41 1.09 -5.04 -1.80
CA PHE A 41 0.03 -5.39 -2.74
C PHE A 41 0.56 -5.51 -4.18
N ALA A 42 1.34 -4.53 -4.65
CA ALA A 42 1.97 -4.59 -5.96
C ALA A 42 2.88 -5.82 -6.12
N ALA A 43 3.62 -6.19 -5.07
CA ALA A 43 4.44 -7.39 -5.06
C ALA A 43 3.60 -8.67 -5.15
N PHE A 44 2.47 -8.74 -4.44
CA PHE A 44 1.52 -9.86 -4.56
C PHE A 44 0.91 -9.97 -5.95
N LEU A 45 0.56 -8.85 -6.59
CA LEU A 45 -0.02 -8.83 -7.93
C LEU A 45 0.99 -9.16 -9.04
N GLY A 46 2.27 -8.89 -8.83
CA GLY A 46 3.31 -8.99 -9.86
C GLY A 46 3.14 -7.98 -11.02
N ARG A 47 2.26 -6.99 -10.86
CA ARG A 47 1.94 -5.97 -11.87
C ARG A 47 1.60 -4.62 -11.21
N PRO A 48 1.59 -3.51 -11.96
CA PRO A 48 1.23 -2.20 -11.44
C PRO A 48 -0.13 -2.21 -10.72
N PRO A 49 -0.25 -1.68 -9.49
CA PRO A 49 -1.48 -1.77 -8.69
C PRO A 49 -2.63 -0.91 -9.19
N ASP A 50 -2.38 0.03 -10.11
CA ASP A 50 -3.41 0.76 -10.87
C ASP A 50 -4.18 -0.13 -11.85
N SER A 51 -3.66 -1.31 -12.19
CA SER A 51 -4.35 -2.33 -12.98
C SER A 51 -5.16 -3.33 -12.14
N ALA A 52 -5.19 -3.16 -10.81
CA ALA A 52 -5.86 -4.08 -9.91
C ALA A 52 -7.38 -4.06 -10.09
N THR A 53 -7.99 -5.25 -10.08
CA THR A 53 -9.44 -5.43 -10.10
C THR A 53 -9.98 -5.70 -8.69
N ALA A 54 -11.30 -5.59 -8.50
CA ALA A 54 -11.93 -5.96 -7.22
C ALA A 54 -11.65 -7.42 -6.82
N LYS A 55 -11.52 -8.33 -7.79
CA LYS A 55 -11.15 -9.74 -7.55
C LYS A 55 -9.74 -9.87 -6.99
N ASP A 56 -8.81 -9.08 -7.51
CA ASP A 56 -7.42 -9.06 -7.04
C ASP A 56 -7.31 -8.57 -5.60
N ILE A 57 -8.09 -7.55 -5.24
CA ILE A 57 -8.20 -7.04 -3.86
C ILE A 57 -8.72 -8.15 -2.94
N ARG A 58 -9.76 -8.87 -3.35
CA ARG A 58 -10.35 -9.95 -2.55
C ARG A 58 -9.36 -11.09 -2.33
N HIS A 59 -8.61 -11.48 -3.36
CA HIS A 59 -7.55 -12.49 -3.23
C HIS A 59 -6.43 -12.02 -2.30
N TYR A 60 -6.04 -10.75 -2.37
CA TYR A 60 -5.02 -10.21 -1.49
C TYR A 60 -5.46 -10.18 -0.02
N GLN A 61 -6.71 -9.83 0.26
CA GLN A 61 -7.28 -9.90 1.61
C GLN A 61 -7.29 -11.32 2.16
N LEU A 62 -7.64 -12.31 1.32
CA LEU A 62 -7.58 -13.72 1.70
C LEU A 62 -6.13 -14.15 2.01
N HIS A 63 -5.19 -13.78 1.15
CA HIS A 63 -3.77 -14.05 1.36
C HIS A 63 -3.24 -13.42 2.67
N GLN A 64 -3.63 -12.19 2.98
CA GLN A 64 -3.27 -11.55 4.26
C GLN A 64 -3.82 -12.33 5.46
N HIS A 65 -5.07 -12.80 5.38
CA HIS A 65 -5.68 -13.62 6.42
C HIS A 65 -4.96 -14.97 6.62
N GLU A 66 -4.62 -15.66 5.52
CA GLU A 66 -3.92 -16.96 5.54
C GLU A 66 -2.48 -16.86 6.02
N THR A 67 -1.81 -15.73 5.77
CA THR A 67 -0.41 -15.50 6.20
C THR A 67 -0.27 -15.01 7.63
N GLY A 68 -1.36 -14.97 8.41
CA GLY A 68 -1.33 -14.60 9.83
C GLY A 68 -1.12 -13.10 10.08
N VAL A 69 -1.36 -12.26 9.07
CA VAL A 69 -1.37 -10.81 9.24
C VAL A 69 -2.58 -10.44 10.11
N GLY A 70 -2.32 -10.00 11.35
CA GLY A 70 -3.37 -9.71 12.32
C GLY A 70 -4.37 -8.63 11.83
N PRO A 71 -5.62 -8.67 12.31
CA PRO A 71 -6.74 -7.85 11.80
C PRO A 71 -6.50 -6.33 11.80
N ALA A 72 -5.59 -5.83 12.64
CA ALA A 72 -5.17 -4.42 12.66
C ALA A 72 -4.54 -3.95 11.34
N THR A 73 -3.93 -4.84 10.56
CA THR A 73 -3.30 -4.50 9.27
C THR A 73 -4.28 -4.54 8.11
N ILE A 74 -5.30 -5.40 8.18
CA ILE A 74 -6.36 -5.51 7.16
C ILE A 74 -7.19 -4.22 7.13
N ASN A 75 -7.51 -3.65 8.29
CA ASN A 75 -8.28 -2.40 8.39
C ASN A 75 -7.52 -1.17 7.84
N SER A 76 -6.19 -1.15 7.94
CA SER A 76 -5.35 -0.08 7.38
C SER A 76 -5.21 -0.13 5.85
N THR A 77 -5.72 -1.17 5.19
CA THR A 77 -5.63 -1.34 3.73
C THR A 77 -6.91 -0.91 2.99
N VAL A 78 -7.99 -0.56 3.71
CA VAL A 78 -9.35 -0.34 3.13
C VAL A 78 -10.01 0.97 3.63
N SER A 79 -9.26 2.04 3.88
CA SER A 79 -9.82 3.40 4.09
C SER A 79 -9.28 4.44 3.11
#